data_AF-A0A0G0MAU3-F1
#
_entry.id   AF-A0A0G0MAU3-F1
#
_cell.length_a   1.000
_cell.length_b   1.000
_cell.length_c   1.000
_cell.angle_alpha   90.00
_cell.angle_beta   90.00
_cell.angle_gamma   90.00
#
_symmetry.space_group_name_H-M   'P 1'
#
loop_
_entity.id
_entity.type
_entity.pdbx_description
1 polymer ?
#
loop_
_entity_poly.entity_id
_entity_poly.type
_entity_poly.pdbx_seq_one_letter_code
_entity_poly.pdbx_strand_id
1 'polypeptide(L)' 'LRRMEHDGWVNSTWERKENQRDKRIYTITEEGRAFLKHAVVSLRQTDELIHHLFSGYRKVYPEESVV' A
#
# COMPACT_ATOMS: atom_id res chain seq x y z
N LEU A 1 -9.28 -3.30 -6.68
CA LEU A 1 -9.63 -2.51 -7.88
C LEU A 1 -11.07 -2.02 -7.87
N ARG A 2 -12.11 -2.88 -7.83
CA ARG A 2 -13.52 -2.38 -7.77
C ARG A 2 -13.82 -1.41 -6.63
N ARG A 3 -13.32 -1.70 -5.43
CA ARG A 3 -13.44 -0.78 -4.28
C ARG A 3 -12.68 0.53 -4.50
N MET A 4 -11.46 0.45 -5.05
CA MET A 4 -10.68 1.65 -5.37
C MET A 4 -11.34 2.49 -6.47
N GLU A 5 -12.08 1.85 -7.39
CA GLU A 5 -12.87 2.54 -8.41
C GLU A 5 -14.10 3.20 -7.80
N HIS A 6 -14.82 2.49 -6.92
CA HIS A 6 -15.91 3.05 -6.13
C HIS A 6 -15.46 4.24 -5.27
N ASP A 7 -14.26 4.15 -4.69
CA ASP A 7 -13.67 5.18 -3.84
C ASP A 7 -12.99 6.31 -4.65
N GLY A 8 -13.12 6.30 -5.99
CA GLY A 8 -12.63 7.37 -6.87
C GLY A 8 -11.12 7.38 -7.15
N TRP A 9 -10.37 6.40 -6.65
CA TRP A 9 -8.91 6.35 -6.77
C TRP A 9 -8.42 5.83 -8.12
N VAL A 10 -9.25 5.06 -8.83
CA VAL A 10 -8.96 4.59 -10.19
C VAL A 10 -10.21 4.68 -11.06
N ASN A 11 -10.03 4.88 -12.35
CA ASN A 11 -11.10 4.73 -13.35
C ASN A 11 -10.83 3.50 -14.20
N SER A 12 -11.88 2.84 -14.70
CA SER A 12 -11.72 1.72 -15.64
C SER A 12 -12.29 2.01 -17.03
N THR A 13 -11.63 1.44 -18.04
CA THR A 13 -12.13 1.38 -19.42
C THR A 13 -12.04 -0.05 -19.93
N TRP A 14 -13.00 -0.45 -20.76
CA TRP A 14 -12.93 -1.75 -21.44
C TRP A 14 -12.07 -1.63 -22.70
N GLU A 15 -11.01 -2.42 -22.76
CA GLU A 15 -10.23 -2.61 -23.98
C GLU A 15 -10.74 -3.88 -24.67
N ARG A 16 -11.28 -3.71 -25.88
CA ARG A 16 -11.68 -4.80 -26.77
C ARG A 16 -10.66 -4.92 -27.90
N LYS A 17 -10.13 -6.11 -28.10
CA LYS A 17 -9.21 -6.45 -29.19
C LYS A 17 -9.74 -7.67 -29.92
N GLU A 18 -9.67 -7.65 -31.25
CA GLU A 18 -10.11 -8.76 -32.09
C GLU A 18 -9.32 -10.04 -31.71
N ASN A 19 -10.03 -11.17 -31.61
CA ASN A 19 -9.48 -12.46 -31.13
C ASN A 19 -8.85 -12.47 -29.72
N GLN A 20 -9.17 -11.50 -28.85
CA GLN A 20 -8.77 -11.53 -27.44
C GLN A 20 -9.95 -11.31 -26.51
N ARG A 21 -9.83 -11.83 -25.28
CA ARG A 21 -10.80 -11.57 -24.21
C ARG A 21 -10.76 -10.09 -23.82
N ASP A 22 -11.92 -9.45 -23.74
CA ASP A 22 -12.11 -8.11 -23.20
C ASP A 22 -11.39 -7.95 -21.85
N LYS A 23 -10.62 -6.87 -21.72
CA LYS A 23 -9.89 -6.54 -20.48
C LYS A 23 -10.38 -5.22 -19.93
N ARG A 24 -10.43 -5.11 -18.59
CA ARG A 24 -10.57 -3.81 -17.92
C ARG A 24 -9.20 -3.22 -17.68
N ILE A 25 -8.94 -2.06 -18.25
CA ILE A 25 -7.76 -1.26 -17.99
C ILE A 25 -8.11 -0.26 -16.90
N TYR A 26 -7.29 -0.21 -15.85
CA TYR A 26 -7.47 0.73 -14.74
C TYR A 26 -6.41 1.82 -14.82
N THR A 27 -6.82 3.06 -14.65
CA THR A 27 -5.93 4.23 -14.64
C THR A 27 -6.12 4.98 -13.34
N ILE A 28 -5.02 5.26 -12.64
CA ILE A 28 -5.05 5.99 -11.37
C ILE A 28 -5.49 7.44 -11.59
N THR A 29 -6.43 7.90 -10.77
CA THR A 29 -6.91 9.29 -10.78
C THR A 29 -5.94 10.20 -10.03
N GLU A 30 -6.17 11.51 -10.07
CA GLU A 30 -5.41 12.45 -9.25
C GLU A 30 -5.66 12.24 -7.76
N GLU A 31 -6.91 12.00 -7.38
CA GLU A 31 -7.31 11.67 -6.01
C GLU A 31 -6.64 10.38 -5.53
N GLY A 32 -6.60 9.34 -6.37
CA GLY A 32 -5.87 8.11 -6.08
C GLY A 32 -4.37 8.31 -5.90
N ARG A 33 -3.76 9.22 -6.66
CA ARG A 33 -2.35 9.61 -6.47
C ARG A 33 -2.13 10.33 -5.15
N ALA A 34 -3.02 11.24 -4.77
CA ALA A 34 -2.95 11.93 -3.48
C ALA A 34 -3.08 10.96 -2.31
N PHE A 35 -4.08 10.06 -2.37
CA PHE A 35 -4.26 8.99 -1.39
C PHE A 35 -3.01 8.11 -1.27
N LEU A 36 -2.43 7.69 -2.39
CA LEU A 36 -1.22 6.86 -2.39
C LEU A 36 -0.04 7.56 -1.70
N LYS A 37 0.15 8.88 -1.91
CA LYS A 37 1.19 9.64 -1.20
C LYS A 37 0.96 9.63 0.31
N HIS A 38 -0.28 9.82 0.75
CA HIS A 38 -0.62 9.75 2.18
C HIS A 38 -0.40 8.36 2.76
N ALA A 39 -0.78 7.30 2.04
CA ALA A 39 -0.56 5.92 2.45
C ALA A 39 0.93 5.62 2.63
N VAL A 40 1.79 6.10 1.71
CA VAL A 40 3.25 5.93 1.83
C VAL A 40 3.81 6.63 3.08
N VAL A 41 3.35 7.85 3.38
CA VAL A 41 3.76 8.57 4.60
C VAL A 41 3.34 7.79 5.86
N SER A 42 2.10 7.29 5.90
CA SER A 42 1.60 6.51 7.03
C SER A 42 2.37 5.20 7.23
N LEU A 43 2.74 4.51 6.14
CA LEU A 43 3.55 3.31 6.21
C LEU A 43 4.95 3.60 6.76
N ARG A 44 5.56 4.72 6.37
CA ARG A 44 6.86 5.13 6.90
C ARG A 44 6.81 5.42 8.41
N GLN A 45 5.76 6.10 8.87
CA GLN A 45 5.57 6.34 10.30
C GLN A 45 5.39 5.02 11.07
N THR A 46 4.66 4.07 10.49
CA THR A 46 4.48 2.74 11.08
C THR A 46 5.81 2.00 11.15
N ASP A 47 6.63 2.07 10.10
CA ASP A 47 7.98 1.49 10.07
C ASP A 47 8.88 2.05 11.17
N GLU A 48 8.88 3.37 11.37
CA GLU A 48 9.64 4.03 12.43
C GLU A 48 9.20 3.57 13.83
N LEU A 49 7.89 3.39 14.04
CA LEU A 49 7.35 2.86 15.30
C LEU A 49 7.78 1.41 15.56
N ILE A 50 7.75 0.57 14.53
CA ILE A 50 8.19 -0.83 14.62
C ILE A 50 9.68 -0.88 14.98
N HIS A 51 10.52 -0.09 14.31
CA HIS A 51 11.94 0.00 14.65
C HIS A 51 12.17 0.50 16.07
N HIS A 52 11.42 1.51 16.50
CA HIS A 52 11.49 2.01 17.87
C HIS A 52 11.15 0.92 18.89
N LEU A 53 10.07 0.17 18.65
CA LEU A 53 9.66 -0.97 19.49
C LEU A 53 10.78 -2.00 19.61
N PHE A 54 11.34 -2.47 18.49
CA PHE A 54 12.41 -3.47 18.52
C PHE A 54 13.68 -2.95 19.19
N SER A 55 14.02 -1.68 18.97
CA SER A 55 15.17 -1.04 19.64
C SER A 55 14.98 -0.99 21.17
N GLY A 56 13.77 -0.73 21.64
CA GLY A 56 13.44 -0.73 23.06
C GLY A 56 13.45 -2.15 23.64
N TYR A 57 12.85 -3.10 22.95
CA TYR A 57 12.81 -4.49 23.36
C TYR A 57 14.21 -5.08 23.54
N ARG A 58 15.11 -4.88 22.56
CA ARG A 58 16.51 -5.35 22.62
C ARG A 58 17.30 -4.76 23.80
N LYS A 59 16.99 -3.53 24.23
CA LYS A 59 17.64 -2.91 25.39
C LYS A 59 17.27 -3.57 26.71
N VAL A 60 16.01 -4.01 26.83
CA VAL A 60 15.48 -4.66 28.04
C VAL A 60 15.79 -6.17 28.04
N TYR A 61 15.78 -6.78 26.86
CA TYR A 61 16.03 -8.21 26.64
C TYR A 61 17.14 -8.39 25.60
N PRO A 62 18.42 -8.26 25.99
CA PRO A 62 19.54 -8.58 25.11
C PRO A 62 19.50 -10.06 24.74
N GLU A 63 19.84 -10.42 23.50
CA GLU A 63 19.76 -11.81 23.00
C GLU A 63 20.63 -12.83 23.75
N GLU A 64 21.41 -12.40 24.76
CA GLU A 64 22.14 -13.26 25.71
C GLU A 64 21.24 -13.88 26.81
N SER A 65 19.96 -13.51 26.91
CA SER A 65 19.04 -14.07 27.92
C SER A 65 18.22 -15.27 27.45
N VAL A 66 18.54 -15.84 26.28
CA VAL A 66 18.02 -17.15 25.87
C VAL A 66 19.15 -18.17 26.06
N VAL A 67 19.30 -18.64 27.30
CA VAL A 67 20.06 -19.83 27.67
C VAL A 67 19.07 -20.92 28.04
#